data_AF-A0A816VQ68-F1
#
_entry.id   AF-A0A816VQ68-F1
#
_cell.length_a   1.000
_cell.length_b   1.000
_cell.length_c   1.000
_cell.angle_alpha   90.00
_cell.angle_beta   90.00
_cell.angle_gamma   90.00
#
_symmetry.space_group_name_H-M   'P 1'
#
loop_
_entity.id
_entity.type
_entity.pdbx_description
1 polymer ?
#
loop_
_entity_poly.entity_id
_entity_poly.type
_entity_poly.pdbx_seq_one_letter_code
_entity_poly.pdbx_strand_id
1 'polypeptide(L)' 'TGIAPSQSPIWKSLPNYIQETKQDSKLKRYYEWDYLHGDIEVYNSREIHLGCIDSFAGEWIKGAVKGRKITL' A
#
# COMPACT_ATOMS: atom_id res chain seq x y z
N THR A 1 3.36 -1.13 -17.73
CA THR A 1 4.60 -1.58 -17.09
C THR A 1 4.70 -0.87 -15.77
N GLY A 2 4.41 -1.56 -14.67
CA GLY A 2 4.57 -1.00 -13.33
C GLY A 2 6.04 -0.80 -13.00
N ILE A 3 6.36 0.21 -12.20
CA ILE A 3 7.72 0.41 -11.68
C ILE A 3 8.05 -0.66 -10.63
N ALA A 4 9.33 -0.84 -10.30
CA ALA A 4 9.72 -1.69 -9.18
C ALA A 4 9.55 -0.95 -7.83
N PRO A 5 9.38 -1.66 -6.69
CA PRO A 5 9.30 -1.03 -5.38
C PRO A 5 10.51 -0.15 -5.05
N SER A 6 11.69 -0.52 -5.55
CA SER A 6 12.94 0.24 -5.38
C SER A 6 12.96 1.58 -6.11
N GLN A 7 12.06 1.79 -7.07
CA GLN A 7 11.91 3.02 -7.85
C GLN A 7 10.83 3.94 -7.28
N SER A 8 9.98 3.44 -6.37
CA SER A 8 8.90 4.21 -5.76
C SER A 8 9.41 5.09 -4.61
N PRO A 9 9.31 6.43 -4.68
CA PRO A 9 9.61 7.29 -3.55
C PRO A 9 8.65 7.07 -2.38
N ILE A 10 7.36 6.82 -2.66
CA ILE A 10 6.33 6.59 -1.64
C ILE A 10 6.66 5.31 -0.86
N TRP A 11 6.86 4.19 -1.53
CA TRP A 11 7.19 2.91 -0.90
C TRP A 11 8.46 2.97 -0.05
N LYS A 12 9.48 3.66 -0.55
CA LYS A 12 10.75 3.82 0.18
C LYS A 12 10.63 4.68 1.45
N SER A 13 9.69 5.62 1.48
CA SER A 13 9.45 6.49 2.63
C SER A 13 8.68 5.79 3.77
N LEU A 14 7.94 4.73 3.44
CA LEU A 14 7.11 4.01 4.38
C LEU A 14 7.96 3.08 5.29
N PRO A 15 7.74 3.10 6.63
CA PRO A 15 8.44 2.22 7.55
C PRO A 15 8.12 0.74 7.31
N ASN A 16 9.13 -0.12 7.44
CA ASN A 16 8.94 -1.57 7.39
C ASN A 16 8.10 -2.04 8.58
N TYR A 17 7.31 -3.09 8.36
CA TYR A 17 6.56 -3.77 9.42
C TYR A 17 6.93 -5.25 9.46
N ILE A 18 6.05 -6.12 8.96
CA ILE A 18 6.25 -7.57 8.92
C ILE A 18 6.18 -8.07 7.48
N GLN A 19 6.99 -9.08 7.16
CA GLN A 19 7.03 -9.67 5.83
C GLN A 19 7.21 -8.58 4.75
N GLU A 20 6.36 -8.59 3.72
CA GLU A 20 6.33 -7.61 2.63
C GLU A 20 5.43 -6.39 2.94
N THR A 21 4.96 -6.24 4.18
CA THR A 21 4.10 -5.13 4.61
C THR A 21 4.90 -3.97 5.20
N LYS A 22 4.47 -2.76 4.86
CA LYS A 22 4.90 -1.52 5.52
C LYS A 22 3.78 -0.91 6.36
N GLN A 23 4.13 -0.14 7.38
CA GLN A 23 3.16 0.47 8.29
C GLN A 23 3.47 1.94 8.57
N ASP A 24 2.44 2.78 8.46
CA ASP A 24 2.43 4.09 9.07
C ASP A 24 1.60 4.02 10.36
N SER A 25 2.29 4.00 11.51
CA SER A 25 1.65 3.91 12.83
C SER A 25 0.90 5.18 13.22
N LYS A 26 1.28 6.35 12.67
CA LYS A 26 0.59 7.63 12.92
C LYS A 26 -0.77 7.64 12.22
N LEU A 27 -0.80 7.20 10.97
CA LEU A 27 -2.03 7.09 10.18
C LEU A 27 -2.83 5.81 10.47
N LYS A 28 -2.22 4.85 11.21
CA LYS A 28 -2.77 3.51 11.47
C LYS A 28 -3.15 2.79 10.18
N ARG A 29 -2.22 2.80 9.21
CA ARG A 29 -2.37 2.20 7.88
C ARG A 29 -1.30 1.17 7.61
N TYR A 30 -1.68 0.14 6.85
CA TYR A 30 -0.78 -0.86 6.30
C TYR A 30 -0.73 -0.72 4.79
N TYR A 31 0.41 -1.09 4.22
CA TYR A 31 0.72 -0.91 2.81
C TYR A 31 1.39 -2.16 2.26
N GLU A 32 0.91 -2.62 1.10
CA GLU A 32 1.54 -3.69 0.33
C GLU A 32 1.84 -3.22 -1.09
N TRP A 33 2.90 -3.75 -1.66
CA TRP A 33 3.23 -3.50 -3.05
C TRP A 33 2.39 -4.40 -3.98
N ASP A 34 1.68 -3.80 -4.93
CA ASP A 34 1.02 -4.56 -6.00
C ASP A 34 2.04 -4.82 -7.13
N TYR A 35 2.60 -6.02 -7.17
CA TYR A 35 3.57 -6.41 -8.20
C TYR A 35 2.97 -6.55 -9.61
N LEU A 36 1.64 -6.66 -9.75
CA LEU A 36 0.99 -6.75 -11.06
C LEU A 36 0.85 -5.36 -11.70
N HIS A 37 0.54 -4.35 -10.90
CA HIS A 37 0.23 -3.01 -11.39
C HIS A 37 1.33 -1.97 -11.13
N GLY A 38 2.18 -2.20 -10.12
CA GLY A 38 3.19 -1.23 -9.66
C GLY A 38 2.61 -0.12 -8.78
N ASP A 39 1.44 -0.35 -8.19
CA ASP A 39 0.74 0.55 -7.26
C ASP A 39 0.94 0.09 -5.81
N ILE A 40 0.49 0.89 -4.85
CA ILE A 40 0.53 0.54 -3.43
C ILE A 40 -0.89 0.33 -2.90
N GLU A 41 -1.20 -0.88 -2.46
CA GLU A 41 -2.47 -1.22 -1.82
C GLU A 41 -2.47 -0.72 -0.37
N VAL A 42 -3.57 -0.10 0.07
CA VAL A 42 -3.68 0.54 1.39
C VAL A 42 -4.77 -0.12 2.22
N TYR A 43 -4.47 -0.41 3.49
CA TYR A 43 -5.40 -1.03 4.44
C TYR A 43 -5.47 -0.23 5.74
N ASN A 44 -6.62 -0.29 6.44
CA ASN A 44 -6.77 0.33 7.75
C ASN A 44 -6.28 -0.59 8.89
N SER A 45 -6.33 -0.09 10.12
CA SER A 45 -5.96 -0.84 11.33
C SER A 45 -6.79 -2.09 11.63
N ARG A 46 -7.87 -2.32 10.88
CA ARG A 46 -8.71 -3.53 10.94
C ARG A 46 -8.49 -4.43 9.72
N GLU A 47 -7.39 -4.21 9.02
CA GLU A 47 -6.96 -4.96 7.83
C GLU A 47 -7.93 -4.85 6.64
N ILE A 48 -8.82 -3.85 6.65
CA ILE A 48 -9.79 -3.63 5.58
C ILE A 48 -9.14 -2.79 4.49
N HIS A 49 -9.26 -3.26 3.25
CA HIS A 49 -8.76 -2.58 2.07
C HIS A 49 -9.45 -1.22 1.85
N LEU A 50 -8.65 -0.18 1.64
CA LEU A 50 -9.10 1.20 1.42
C LEU A 50 -8.98 1.64 -0.04
N GLY A 51 -8.27 0.88 -0.87
CA GLY A 51 -7.94 1.22 -2.25
C GLY A 51 -6.43 1.19 -2.50
N CYS A 52 -6.00 1.70 -3.65
CA CYS A 52 -4.59 1.83 -3.99
C CYS A 52 -4.19 3.28 -4.29
N ILE A 53 -2.94 3.59 -4.02
CA ILE A 53 -2.30 4.87 -4.34
C ILE A 53 -1.22 4.68 -5.41
N ASP A 54 -1.02 5.74 -6.19
CA ASP A 54 0.08 5.85 -7.15
C ASP A 54 1.41 5.77 -6.41
N SER A 55 2.29 4.90 -6.89
CA SER A 55 3.55 4.61 -6.21
C SER A 55 4.58 5.73 -6.36
N PHE A 56 4.35 6.73 -7.22
CA PHE A 56 5.23 7.88 -7.39
C PHE A 56 4.70 9.15 -6.72
N ALA A 57 3.45 9.51 -6.99
CA ALA A 57 2.79 10.72 -6.50
C ALA A 57 2.10 10.52 -5.14
N GLY A 58 1.71 9.30 -4.79
CA GLY A 58 0.95 8.99 -3.56
C GLY A 58 -0.53 9.37 -3.64
N GLU A 59 -1.04 9.70 -4.83
CA GLU A 59 -2.44 10.02 -5.08
C GLU A 59 -3.31 8.77 -5.15
N TRP A 60 -4.58 8.83 -4.74
CA TRP A 60 -5.49 7.68 -4.85
C TRP A 60 -5.86 7.39 -6.29
N ILE A 61 -5.61 6.15 -6.75
CA ILE A 61 -5.97 5.69 -8.10
C ILE A 61 -7.34 4.99 -8.06
N LYS A 62 -7.55 4.14 -7.06
CA LYS A 62 -8.77 3.34 -6.91
C LYS A 62 -9.27 3.38 -5.47
N GLY A 63 -10.59 3.35 -5.32
CA GLY A 63 -11.23 3.26 -4.01
C GLY A 63 -11.25 1.84 -3.45
N ALA A 64 -11.80 1.71 -2.24
CA ALA A 64 -11.93 0.46 -1.52
C ALA A 64 -12.73 -0.59 -2.31
N VAL A 65 -12.19 -1.81 -2.38
CA VAL A 65 -12.92 -2.99 -2.86
C VAL A 65 -13.58 -3.69 -1.67
N LYS A 66 -14.92 -3.71 -1.64
CA LYS A 66 -15.68 -4.29 -0.54
C LYS A 66 -15.30 -5.75 -0.31
N GLY A 67 -14.99 -6.09 0.95
CA GLY A 67 -14.68 -7.46 1.38
C GLY A 67 -13.21 -7.87 1.23
N ARG A 68 -12.37 -7.06 0.58
CA ARG A 68 -10.93 -7.33 0.49
C ARG A 68 -10.25 -6.99 1.82
N LYS A 69 -9.43 -7.92 2.29
CA LYS A 69 -8.64 -7.79 3.51
C LYS A 69 -7.21 -8.22 3.25
N ILE A 70 -6.30 -7.70 4.07
CA ILE A 70 -4.97 -8.25 4.26
C ILE A 70 -5.00 -9.21 5.45
N THR A 71 -4.12 -10.21 5.48
CA THR A 71 -3.90 -11.02 6.68
C THR A 71 -2.44 -10.82 7.07
N LEU A 72 -2.23 -10.15 8.19
CA LEU A 72 -0.92 -9.75 8.71
C LEU A 72 -0.35 -10.81 9.67
#